data_AF-A0A2N2NRX5-F1
#
_entry.id   AF-A0A2N2NRX5-F1
#
_cell.length_a   1.000
_cell.length_b   1.000
_cell.length_c   1.000
_cell.angle_alpha   90.00
_cell.angle_beta   90.00
_cell.angle_gamma   90.00
#
_symmetry.space_group_name_H-M   'P 1'
#
loop_
_entity.id
_entity.type
_entity.pdbx_description
1 polymer ?
#
loop_
_entity_poly.entity_id
_entity_poly.type
_entity_poly.pdbx_seq_one_letter_code
_entity_poly.pdbx_strand_id
1 'polypeptide(L)'
;MSVDPVDATYPSGWSAKPSGNWWKFGFPVFYVTDILQIIEALVLLRYAGDLRLKNALEFISSKKDSNGRWALEYDYAGKTWYDFGKKKQPNKWVTFRAARVLRKLSDTKIE
;
A
#
# COMPACT_ATOMS: atom_id res chain seq x y z
N MET A 1 4.16 -6.35 -15.55
CA MET A 1 5.21 -5.74 -14.69
C MET A 1 6.33 -6.77 -14.55
N SER A 2 7.58 -6.48 -14.93
CA SER A 2 8.65 -7.51 -14.99
C SER A 2 9.32 -7.78 -13.65
N VAL A 3 9.00 -7.02 -12.59
CA VAL A 3 9.69 -7.04 -11.30
C VAL A 3 8.70 -7.02 -10.14
N ASP A 4 9.15 -7.45 -8.97
CA ASP A 4 8.39 -7.43 -7.73
C ASP A 4 8.26 -5.99 -7.19
N PRO A 5 7.03 -5.49 -6.90
CA PRO A 5 6.85 -4.17 -6.33
C PRO A 5 7.54 -3.94 -4.97
N VAL A 6 7.80 -5.00 -4.19
CA VAL A 6 8.47 -4.88 -2.87
C VAL A 6 9.95 -4.55 -3.01
N ASP A 7 10.60 -5.08 -4.05
CA ASP A 7 12.03 -4.83 -4.31
C ASP A 7 12.29 -3.36 -4.68
N ALA A 8 11.25 -2.66 -5.15
CA ALA A 8 11.27 -1.24 -5.45
C ALA A 8 12.44 -0.84 -6.38
N THR A 9 12.75 -1.68 -7.37
CA THR A 9 13.68 -1.38 -8.47
C THR A 9 13.17 -0.26 -9.40
N TYR A 10 11.95 0.19 -9.13
CA TYR A 10 11.25 1.39 -9.60
C TYR A 10 10.32 1.82 -8.44
N PRO A 11 9.73 3.04 -8.45
CA PRO A 11 9.98 4.16 -9.33
C PRO A 11 11.10 5.06 -8.75
N SER A 12 12.23 5.10 -9.44
CA SER A 12 13.35 5.98 -9.11
C SER A 12 13.73 6.75 -10.37
N GLY A 13 13.15 7.94 -10.56
CA GLY A 13 13.37 8.75 -11.76
C GLY A 13 14.85 9.16 -11.90
N TRP A 14 15.26 10.20 -11.18
CA TRP A 14 16.64 10.72 -11.19
C TRP A 14 17.52 10.19 -10.05
N SER A 15 16.93 9.44 -9.11
CA SER A 15 17.62 8.90 -7.94
C SER A 15 18.07 7.46 -8.20
N ALA A 16 19.19 7.05 -7.63
CA ALA A 16 19.67 5.67 -7.68
C ALA A 16 18.79 4.69 -6.87
N LYS A 17 17.96 5.20 -5.96
CA LYS A 17 17.05 4.41 -5.12
C LYS A 17 15.65 5.06 -5.07
N PRO A 18 14.57 4.27 -4.93
CA PRO A 18 13.23 4.80 -4.71
C PRO A 18 13.17 5.59 -3.40
N SER A 19 12.14 6.42 -3.24
CA SER A 19 11.88 7.10 -1.97
C SER A 19 11.72 6.08 -0.84
N GLY A 20 12.35 6.32 0.31
CA GLY A 20 12.15 5.49 1.51
C GLY A 20 10.70 5.49 2.04
N ASN A 21 9.81 6.31 1.48
CA ASN A 21 8.38 6.30 1.78
C ASN A 21 7.59 5.27 0.97
N TRP A 22 8.21 4.59 -0.01
CA TRP A 22 7.57 3.54 -0.80
C TRP A 22 6.88 2.47 0.06
N TRP A 23 7.52 2.07 1.15
CA TRP A 23 7.03 1.04 2.08
C TRP A 23 6.21 1.59 3.26
N LYS A 24 5.90 2.90 3.28
CA LYS A 24 5.16 3.55 4.37
C LYS A 24 3.74 3.86 3.94
N PHE A 25 2.76 3.14 4.48
CA PHE A 25 1.38 3.35 4.10
C PHE A 25 0.88 4.70 4.59
N GLY A 26 0.35 5.49 3.65
CA GLY A 26 -0.05 6.86 3.92
C GLY A 26 -1.49 7.17 3.56
N PHE A 27 -1.97 8.26 4.13
CA PHE A 27 -3.19 8.91 3.67
C PHE A 27 -3.18 10.40 4.05
N PRO A 28 -3.64 11.29 3.16
CA PRO A 28 -3.95 11.04 1.74
C PRO A 28 -2.69 10.67 0.93
N VAL A 29 -2.89 10.02 -0.23
CA VAL A 29 -1.82 9.85 -1.23
C VAL A 29 -1.80 11.08 -2.12
N PHE A 30 -0.65 11.75 -2.21
CA PHE A 30 -0.43 12.90 -3.11
C PHE A 30 0.79 12.65 -3.99
N TYR A 31 1.81 13.51 -3.90
CA TYR A 31 2.99 13.49 -4.75
C TYR A 31 4.03 12.44 -4.34
N VAL A 32 3.85 11.78 -3.20
CA VAL A 32 4.62 10.60 -2.79
C VAL A 32 3.68 9.41 -2.80
N THR A 33 3.97 8.44 -3.66
CA THR A 33 3.22 7.20 -3.77
C THR A 33 3.80 6.13 -2.85
N ASP A 34 2.93 5.33 -2.25
CA ASP A 34 3.28 4.09 -1.54
C ASP A 34 3.01 2.86 -2.42
N ILE A 35 3.65 1.74 -2.10
CA ILE A 35 3.43 0.45 -2.78
C ILE A 35 1.95 0.05 -2.76
N LEU A 36 1.22 0.39 -1.69
CA LEU A 36 -0.20 0.06 -1.53
C LEU A 36 -1.06 0.66 -2.65
N GLN A 37 -0.76 1.89 -3.10
CA GLN A 37 -1.49 2.54 -4.20
C GLN A 37 -1.41 1.76 -5.52
N ILE A 38 -0.25 1.20 -5.84
CA ILE A 38 -0.06 0.44 -7.08
C ILE A 38 -0.71 -0.93 -6.98
N ILE A 39 -0.58 -1.60 -5.83
CA ILE A 39 -1.25 -2.89 -5.61
C ILE A 39 -2.77 -2.71 -5.64
N GLU A 40 -3.31 -1.62 -5.09
CA GLU A 40 -4.73 -1.29 -5.21
C GLU A 40 -5.18 -1.21 -6.67
N ALA A 41 -4.43 -0.50 -7.52
CA ALA A 41 -4.75 -0.39 -8.94
C ALA A 41 -4.71 -1.75 -9.65
N LEU A 42 -3.68 -2.56 -9.41
CA LEU A 42 -3.52 -3.87 -10.04
C LEU A 42 -4.60 -4.87 -9.60
N VAL A 43 -4.95 -4.87 -8.31
CA VAL A 43 -6.04 -5.71 -7.80
C VAL A 43 -7.38 -5.30 -8.38
N LEU A 44 -7.65 -3.99 -8.54
CA LEU A 44 -8.86 -3.50 -9.21
C LEU A 44 -8.92 -3.95 -10.68
N LEU A 45 -7.77 -4.06 -11.34
CA LEU A 45 -7.64 -4.58 -12.70
C LEU A 45 -7.61 -6.12 -12.77
N ARG A 46 -7.96 -6.82 -11.68
CA ARG A 46 -8.04 -8.29 -11.58
C ARG A 46 -6.70 -9.03 -11.68
N TYR A 47 -5.57 -8.36 -11.43
CA TYR A 47 -4.25 -9.01 -11.39
C TYR A 47 -3.90 -9.61 -10.02
N ALA A 48 -4.87 -9.74 -9.10
CA ALA A 48 -4.62 -10.18 -7.73
C ALA A 48 -3.99 -11.59 -7.64
N GLY A 49 -4.25 -12.46 -8.62
CA GLY A 49 -3.67 -13.80 -8.71
C GLY A 49 -2.30 -13.89 -9.40
N ASP A 50 -1.74 -12.76 -9.87
CA ASP A 50 -0.43 -12.76 -10.52
C ASP A 50 0.68 -13.06 -9.49
N LEU A 51 1.48 -14.09 -9.77
CA LEU A 51 2.55 -14.55 -8.88
C LEU A 51 3.55 -13.44 -8.52
N ARG A 52 3.74 -12.45 -9.41
CA ARG A 52 4.65 -11.32 -9.18
C ARG A 52 4.15 -10.36 -8.11
N LEU A 53 2.87 -10.43 -7.73
CA LEU A 53 2.30 -9.61 -6.65
C LEU A 53 2.29 -10.33 -5.31
N LYS A 54 2.63 -11.63 -5.27
CA LYS A 54 2.56 -12.44 -4.06
C LYS A 54 3.29 -11.79 -2.88
N ASN A 55 4.55 -11.42 -3.06
CA ASN A 55 5.35 -10.84 -1.97
C ASN A 55 4.82 -9.46 -1.56
N ALA A 56 4.31 -8.66 -2.49
CA ALA A 56 3.69 -7.37 -2.19
C ALA A 56 2.41 -7.52 -1.37
N LEU A 57 1.58 -8.52 -1.68
CA LEU A 57 0.37 -8.83 -0.93
C LEU A 57 0.71 -9.39 0.46
N GLU A 58 1.72 -10.25 0.56
CA GLU A 58 2.25 -10.73 1.85
C GLU A 58 2.81 -9.58 2.70
N PHE A 59 3.53 -8.64 2.08
CA PHE A 59 4.03 -7.43 2.74
C PHE A 59 2.90 -6.52 3.25
N ILE A 60 1.82 -6.34 2.48
CA ILE A 60 0.64 -5.62 2.95
C ILE A 60 0.01 -6.36 4.13
N SER A 61 -0.14 -7.68 4.03
CA SER A 61 -0.73 -8.49 5.10
C SER A 61 0.11 -8.49 6.39
N SER A 62 1.44 -8.49 6.29
CA SER A 62 2.34 -8.53 7.45
C SER A 62 2.29 -7.26 8.31
N LYS A 63 1.87 -6.13 7.73
CA LYS A 63 1.65 -4.86 8.44
C LYS A 63 0.32 -4.78 9.19
N LYS A 64 -0.56 -5.78 9.06
CA LYS A 64 -1.86 -5.82 9.73
C LYS A 64 -1.68 -6.06 11.23
N ASP A 65 -2.31 -5.26 12.07
CA ASP A 65 -2.34 -5.48 13.51
C ASP A 65 -3.27 -6.65 13.90
N SER A 66 -3.27 -7.02 15.18
CA SER A 66 -4.11 -8.09 15.74
C SER A 66 -5.61 -7.84 15.60
N ASN A 67 -6.03 -6.60 15.36
CA ASN A 67 -7.42 -6.18 15.19
C ASN A 67 -7.80 -5.99 13.71
N GLY A 68 -6.92 -6.36 12.77
CA GLY A 68 -7.20 -6.21 11.34
C GLY A 68 -7.03 -4.78 10.81
N ARG A 69 -6.20 -3.96 11.45
CA ARG A 69 -5.98 -2.54 11.09
C ARG A 69 -4.54 -2.29 10.65
N TRP A 70 -4.34 -1.18 9.95
CA TRP A 70 -3.03 -0.72 9.50
C TRP A 70 -2.73 0.67 10.04
N ALA A 71 -1.47 0.90 10.37
CA ALA A 71 -1.01 2.18 10.91
C ALA A 71 -0.85 3.25 9.81
N LEU A 72 -1.01 4.52 10.18
CA LEU A 72 -0.59 5.66 9.36
C LEU A 72 0.93 5.87 9.49
N GLU A 73 1.71 5.51 8.49
CA GLU A 73 3.17 5.59 8.54
C GLU A 73 3.72 6.83 7.84
N TYR A 74 2.98 7.33 6.86
CA TYR A 74 3.27 8.57 6.15
C TYR A 74 2.03 9.46 6.06
N ASP A 75 2.22 10.76 6.23
CA ASP A 75 1.15 11.75 6.18
C ASP A 75 1.66 13.08 5.62
N TYR A 76 0.71 13.99 5.43
CA TYR A 76 0.93 15.35 4.99
C TYR A 76 0.43 16.35 6.04
N ALA A 77 0.59 16.02 7.33
CA ALA A 77 0.26 16.92 8.43
C ALA A 77 0.98 18.27 8.23
N GLY A 78 0.27 19.37 8.41
CA GLY A 78 0.77 20.73 8.15
C GLY A 78 0.94 21.10 6.66
N LYS A 79 0.62 20.20 5.72
CA LYS A 79 0.63 20.46 4.26
C LYS A 79 -0.74 20.35 3.62
N THR A 80 -1.77 20.11 4.43
CA THR A 80 -3.16 19.95 4.03
C THR A 80 -4.05 20.74 4.98
N TRP A 81 -5.30 20.97 4.60
CA TRP A 81 -6.25 21.70 5.45
C TRP A 81 -6.77 20.87 6.63
N TYR A 82 -6.61 19.55 6.60
CA TYR A 82 -7.13 18.64 7.62
C TYR A 82 -6.10 17.57 7.99
N ASP A 83 -6.09 17.18 9.27
CA ASP A 83 -5.31 16.05 9.73
C ASP A 83 -6.12 14.75 9.65
N PHE A 84 -5.50 13.68 9.17
CA PHE A 84 -6.16 12.41 8.90
C PHE A 84 -5.86 11.30 9.92
N GLY A 85 -5.17 11.64 11.01
CA GLY A 85 -4.87 10.73 12.11
C GLY A 85 -3.47 10.96 12.67
N LYS A 86 -3.11 10.22 13.72
CA LYS A 86 -1.78 10.25 14.31
C LYS A 86 -0.86 9.24 13.63
N LYS A 87 0.37 9.64 13.32
CA LYS A 87 1.41 8.73 12.84
C LYS A 87 1.62 7.54 13.78
N LYS A 88 1.92 6.39 13.19
CA LYS A 88 2.15 5.09 13.84
C LYS A 88 0.95 4.55 14.64
N GLN A 89 -0.23 5.14 14.49
CA GLN A 89 -1.48 4.65 15.08
C GLN A 89 -2.36 4.01 14.00
N PRO A 90 -3.21 3.02 14.37
CA PRO A 90 -4.21 2.47 13.46
C PRO A 90 -5.04 3.58 12.80
N ASN A 91 -5.22 3.49 11.49
CA ASN A 91 -5.85 4.54 10.70
C ASN A 91 -6.98 4.00 9.82
N LYS A 92 -8.15 4.64 9.86
CA LYS A 92 -9.34 4.18 9.13
C LYS A 92 -9.15 4.16 7.60
N TRP A 93 -8.43 5.15 7.05
CA TRP A 93 -8.24 5.27 5.62
C TRP A 93 -7.23 4.27 5.09
N VAL A 94 -6.08 4.16 5.78
CA VAL A 94 -5.08 3.14 5.44
C VAL A 94 -5.65 1.73 5.61
N THR A 95 -6.41 1.50 6.69
CA THR A 95 -7.08 0.21 6.92
C THR A 95 -8.07 -0.11 5.81
N PHE A 96 -8.90 0.84 5.39
CA PHE A 96 -9.83 0.63 4.27
C PHE A 96 -9.09 0.26 2.98
N ARG A 97 -8.04 1.00 2.62
CA ARG A 97 -7.21 0.74 1.44
C ARG A 97 -6.62 -0.68 1.46
N ALA A 98 -5.94 -1.05 2.55
CA ALA A 98 -5.30 -2.36 2.68
C ALA A 98 -6.30 -3.52 2.78
N ALA A 99 -7.37 -3.38 3.57
CA ALA A 99 -8.39 -4.42 3.70
C ALA A 99 -9.11 -4.67 2.38
N ARG A 100 -9.33 -3.63 1.55
CA ARG A 100 -9.94 -3.77 0.23
C ARG A 100 -9.07 -4.56 -0.74
N VAL A 101 -7.74 -4.34 -0.72
CA VAL A 101 -6.78 -5.13 -1.48
C VAL A 101 -6.86 -6.60 -1.10
N LEU A 102 -6.79 -6.89 0.20
CA LEU A 102 -6.72 -8.28 0.68
C LEU A 102 -8.05 -9.03 0.55
N ARG A 103 -9.20 -8.35 0.68
CA ARG A 103 -10.52 -9.01 0.50
C ARG A 103 -10.72 -9.50 -0.94
N LYS A 104 -10.23 -8.78 -1.94
CA LYS A 104 -10.38 -9.17 -3.35
C LYS A 104 -9.61 -10.45 -3.71
N LEU A 105 -8.58 -10.81 -2.94
CA LEU A 105 -7.94 -12.12 -3.05
C LEU A 105 -8.86 -13.27 -2.64
N SER A 106 -9.70 -13.05 -1.63
CA SER A 106 -10.67 -14.03 -1.15
C SER A 106 -11.73 -14.31 -2.22
N ASP A 107 -12.18 -13.27 -2.91
CA ASP A 107 -13.19 -13.37 -3.98
C ASP A 107 -12.64 -14.06 -5.25
N THR A 108 -11.33 -13.98 -5.51
CA THR A 108 -10.70 -14.51 -6.74
C THR A 108 -10.41 -16.02 -6.65
N LYS A 109 -10.54 -16.64 -5.47
CA LYS A 109 -10.33 -18.09 -5.27
C LYS A 109 -11.56 -18.96 -5.61
N ILE A 110 -12.58 -18.40 -6.26
CA ILE A 110 -13.71 -19.16 -6.79
C ILE A 110 -13.59 -19.15 -8.31
N GLU A 111 -12.80 -20.07 -8.84
CA GLU A 111 -12.85 -20.59 -10.22
C GLU A 111 -11.98 -21.85 -10.32
#